data_AF-A0A2S8PK13-F1
#
_entry.id   AF-A0A2S8PK13-F1
#
_cell.length_a   1.000
_cell.length_b   1.000
_cell.length_c   1.000
_cell.angle_alpha   90.00
_cell.angle_beta   90.00
_cell.angle_gamma   90.00
#
_symmetry.space_group_name_H-M   'P 1'
#
loop_
_entity.id
_entity.type
_entity.pdbx_description
1 polymer ?
#
loop_
_entity_poly.entity_id
_entity_poly.type
_entity_poly.pdbx_seq_one_letter_code
_entity_poly.pdbx_strand_id
1 'polypeptide(L)'
;MDDLTNTTQGGLSMSEKKCGYEKVNGLNMYYEIHGSGKPLILLHGQFATASMFDPILPELALHRQVVLIEQQGHGHTADINRPLSFAQMGRDTAELVSQLGITEADVFGYSAGGTVALHLAKSNPHLVRKLALASTIYSMDGYFPYIVEGIKHASADAFPLQMRQFGN
;
A
#
# COMPACT_ATOMS: atom_id res chain seq x y z
N MET A 1 -38.09 -7.21 -41.66
CA MET A 1 -36.87 -7.78 -42.25
C MET A 1 -36.21 -6.59 -42.91
N ASP A 2 -35.30 -5.88 -42.24
CA ASP A 2 -34.06 -6.43 -41.69
C ASP A 2 -33.75 -5.95 -40.27
N ASP A 3 -33.47 -6.93 -39.42
CA ASP A 3 -32.78 -6.87 -38.13
C ASP A 3 -31.37 -7.38 -38.40
N LEU A 4 -30.30 -6.64 -38.07
CA LEU A 4 -28.97 -7.20 -37.85
C LEU A 4 -28.07 -6.19 -37.09
N THR A 5 -27.71 -6.62 -35.87
CA THR A 5 -26.46 -6.39 -35.13
C THR A 5 -26.22 -5.01 -34.51
N ASN A 6 -26.80 -4.79 -33.32
CA ASN A 6 -26.12 -4.03 -32.28
C ASN A 6 -25.45 -5.03 -31.32
N THR A 7 -24.18 -5.32 -31.56
CA THR A 7 -23.31 -6.11 -30.67
C THR A 7 -23.04 -5.28 -29.42
N THR A 8 -23.73 -5.58 -28.33
CA THR A 8 -23.38 -5.14 -26.99
C THR A 8 -22.04 -5.78 -26.58
N GLN A 9 -20.94 -5.05 -26.75
CA GLN A 9 -19.74 -5.30 -25.95
C GLN A 9 -20.10 -5.04 -24.49
N GLY A 10 -20.15 -6.11 -23.70
CA GLY A 10 -20.30 -6.03 -22.25
C GLY A 10 -19.09 -5.31 -21.65
N GLY A 11 -19.22 -4.00 -21.47
CA GLY A 11 -18.28 -3.22 -20.66
C GLY A 11 -18.37 -3.72 -19.22
N LEU A 12 -17.28 -4.31 -18.72
CA LEU A 12 -17.09 -4.52 -17.30
C LEU A 12 -17.22 -3.15 -16.61
N SER A 13 -18.32 -2.95 -15.89
CA SER A 13 -18.48 -1.81 -14.99
C SER A 13 -17.44 -1.99 -13.88
N MET A 14 -16.31 -1.29 -14.01
CA MET A 14 -15.39 -1.10 -12.91
C MET A 14 -16.18 -0.42 -11.80
N SER A 15 -16.28 -1.06 -10.63
CA SER A 15 -16.91 -0.43 -9.47
C SER A 15 -16.22 0.91 -9.20
N GLU A 16 -16.98 1.94 -8.84
CA GLU A 16 -16.41 3.25 -8.52
C GLU A 16 -15.28 3.14 -7.47
N LYS A 17 -14.16 3.82 -7.76
CA LYS A 17 -13.08 4.05 -6.81
C LYS A 17 -13.64 4.76 -5.58
N LYS A 18 -13.45 4.18 -4.40
CA LYS A 18 -13.70 4.86 -3.11
C LYS A 18 -12.37 5.24 -2.49
N CYS A 19 -12.08 6.53 -2.37
CA CYS A 19 -10.91 7.01 -1.62
C CYS A 19 -11.34 7.84 -0.41
N GLY A 20 -10.51 7.89 0.61
CA GLY A 20 -10.82 8.62 1.84
C GLY A 20 -9.65 8.71 2.80
N TYR A 21 -9.92 9.23 3.98
CA TYR A 21 -8.97 9.31 5.07
C TYR A 21 -9.61 8.77 6.36
N GLU A 22 -8.83 8.08 7.18
CA GLU A 22 -9.20 7.75 8.55
C GLU A 22 -8.21 8.32 9.57
N LYS A 23 -8.69 8.57 10.78
CA LYS A 23 -7.85 8.98 11.91
C LYS A 23 -7.26 7.74 12.59
N VAL A 24 -5.95 7.58 12.47
CA VAL A 24 -5.24 6.37 12.92
C VAL A 24 -4.00 6.75 13.70
N ASN A 25 -3.97 6.49 15.01
CA ASN A 25 -2.78 6.69 15.86
C ASN A 25 -2.10 8.07 15.69
N GLY A 26 -2.90 9.12 15.52
CA GLY A 26 -2.45 10.50 15.31
C GLY A 26 -2.24 10.90 13.83
N LEU A 27 -2.33 9.96 12.89
CA LEU A 27 -2.29 10.21 11.45
C LEU A 27 -3.68 10.49 10.88
N ASN A 28 -3.70 11.16 9.73
CA ASN A 28 -4.82 11.17 8.80
C ASN A 28 -4.41 10.28 7.61
N MET A 29 -4.69 8.98 7.68
CA MET A 29 -4.18 8.01 6.70
C MET A 29 -5.07 7.94 5.48
N TYR A 30 -4.49 8.18 4.31
CA TYR A 30 -5.17 8.02 3.03
C TYR A 30 -5.27 6.55 2.63
N TYR A 31 -6.41 6.21 2.03
CA TYR A 31 -6.64 4.90 1.43
C TYR A 31 -7.49 4.99 0.16
N GLU A 32 -7.38 3.95 -0.66
CA GLU A 32 -8.26 3.70 -1.80
C GLU A 32 -8.81 2.27 -1.75
N ILE A 33 -10.07 2.11 -2.15
CA ILE A 33 -10.74 0.83 -2.32
C ILE A 33 -11.22 0.73 -3.76
N HIS A 34 -10.84 -0.36 -4.41
CA HIS A 34 -11.19 -0.68 -5.79
C HIS A 34 -11.76 -2.09 -5.86
N GLY A 35 -12.74 -2.31 -6.74
CA GLY A 35 -13.35 -3.61 -6.92
C GLY A 35 -14.19 -4.06 -5.72
N SER A 36 -14.54 -5.33 -5.74
CA SER A 36 -15.33 -5.98 -4.68
C SER A 36 -14.89 -7.43 -4.51
N GLY A 37 -15.34 -8.09 -3.44
CA GLY A 37 -14.98 -9.46 -3.13
C GLY A 37 -13.94 -9.56 -2.02
N LYS A 38 -13.04 -10.54 -2.10
CA LYS A 38 -12.12 -10.84 -0.98
C LYS A 38 -11.07 -9.72 -0.84
N PRO A 39 -10.87 -9.15 0.37
CA PRO A 39 -9.91 -8.07 0.59
C PRO A 39 -8.47 -8.44 0.21
N LEU A 40 -7.79 -7.52 -0.48
CA LEU A 40 -6.37 -7.59 -0.80
C LEU A 40 -5.74 -6.24 -0.46
N ILE A 41 -4.90 -6.20 0.57
CA ILE A 41 -4.18 -5.00 0.99
C ILE A 41 -2.86 -4.93 0.21
N LEU A 42 -2.59 -3.81 -0.45
CA LEU A 42 -1.33 -3.55 -1.15
C LEU A 42 -0.52 -2.47 -0.41
N LEU A 43 0.72 -2.80 -0.05
CA LEU A 43 1.62 -1.92 0.68
C LEU A 43 2.82 -1.52 -0.20
N HIS A 44 2.93 -0.22 -0.49
CA HIS A 44 3.93 0.35 -1.38
C HIS A 44 5.35 0.33 -0.79
N GLY A 45 6.36 0.47 -1.65
CA GLY A 45 7.76 0.58 -1.24
C GLY A 45 8.14 1.94 -0.66
N GLN A 46 9.38 2.04 -0.15
CA GLN A 46 9.95 3.31 0.31
C GLN A 46 10.02 4.30 -0.87
N PHE A 47 9.64 5.56 -0.65
CA PHE A 47 9.58 6.63 -1.68
C PHE A 47 8.53 6.42 -2.78
N ALA A 48 7.60 5.48 -2.59
CA ALA A 48 6.46 5.28 -3.46
C ALA A 48 5.16 5.71 -2.79
N THR A 49 4.09 5.70 -3.56
CA THR A 49 2.72 6.03 -3.16
C THR A 49 1.77 4.89 -3.60
N ALA A 50 0.48 5.04 -3.37
CA ALA A 50 -0.52 4.05 -3.81
C ALA A 50 -0.48 3.80 -5.33
N SER A 51 -0.13 4.81 -6.13
CA SER A 51 -0.09 4.72 -7.60
C SER A 51 0.98 3.78 -8.16
N MET A 52 1.90 3.29 -7.33
CA MET A 52 2.82 2.20 -7.69
C MET A 52 2.07 0.98 -8.25
N PHE A 53 0.84 0.76 -7.80
CA PHE A 53 0.04 -0.39 -8.19
C PHE A 53 -0.89 -0.15 -9.39
N ASP A 54 -0.96 1.08 -9.92
CA ASP A 54 -1.84 1.43 -11.05
C ASP A 54 -1.76 0.46 -12.24
N PRO A 55 -0.57 -0.04 -12.66
CA PRO A 55 -0.48 -0.96 -13.80
C PRO A 55 -1.14 -2.32 -13.58
N ILE A 56 -1.28 -2.77 -12.33
CA ILE A 56 -1.87 -4.09 -11.98
C ILE A 56 -3.25 -3.98 -11.34
N LEU A 57 -3.62 -2.78 -10.90
CA LEU A 57 -4.85 -2.51 -10.16
C LEU A 57 -6.12 -2.89 -10.93
N PRO A 58 -6.28 -2.57 -12.23
CA PRO A 58 -7.49 -2.94 -12.98
C PRO A 58 -7.75 -4.44 -12.97
N GLU A 59 -6.72 -5.26 -13.21
CA GLU A 59 -6.85 -6.72 -13.26
C GLU A 59 -7.19 -7.31 -11.87
N LEU A 60 -6.54 -6.81 -10.82
CA LEU A 60 -6.81 -7.26 -9.45
C LEU A 60 -8.24 -6.89 -9.00
N ALA A 61 -8.70 -5.69 -9.35
CA ALA A 61 -10.01 -5.16 -8.95
C ALA A 61 -11.19 -5.91 -9.58
N LEU A 62 -10.98 -6.67 -10.68
CA LEU A 62 -12.01 -7.52 -11.27
C LEU A 62 -12.46 -8.66 -10.33
N HIS A 63 -11.60 -9.07 -9.40
CA HIS A 63 -11.82 -10.27 -8.59
C HIS A 63 -11.63 -10.05 -7.09
N ARG A 64 -11.09 -8.90 -6.69
CA ARG A 64 -10.71 -8.58 -5.31
C ARG A 64 -11.22 -7.20 -4.92
N GLN A 65 -11.51 -7.04 -3.64
CA GLN A 65 -11.57 -5.71 -3.03
C GLN A 65 -10.14 -5.29 -2.73
N VAL A 66 -9.53 -4.51 -3.61
CA VAL A 66 -8.16 -4.03 -3.47
C VAL A 66 -8.15 -2.80 -2.58
N VAL A 67 -7.34 -2.83 -1.53
CA VAL A 67 -7.17 -1.72 -0.58
C VAL A 67 -5.74 -1.20 -0.69
N LEU A 68 -5.59 0.01 -1.21
CA LEU A 68 -4.31 0.72 -1.28
C LEU A 68 -4.20 1.63 -0.06
N ILE A 69 -3.04 1.64 0.60
CA ILE A 69 -2.80 2.43 1.81
C ILE A 69 -1.49 3.19 1.65
N GLU A 70 -1.50 4.49 1.97
CA GLU A 70 -0.30 5.30 2.01
C GLU A 70 0.20 5.47 3.44
N GLN A 71 1.45 5.08 3.67
CA GLN A 71 2.08 5.06 4.99
C GLN A 71 2.46 6.48 5.44
N GLN A 72 2.77 6.65 6.73
CA GLN A 72 3.25 7.92 7.29
C GLN A 72 4.35 8.54 6.42
N GLY A 73 4.19 9.82 6.06
CA GLY A 73 5.16 10.57 5.26
C GLY A 73 5.20 10.18 3.77
N HIS A 74 4.16 9.51 3.26
CA HIS A 74 4.08 9.10 1.85
C HIS A 74 2.78 9.58 1.21
N GLY A 75 2.90 10.09 -0.02
CA GLY A 75 1.76 10.54 -0.82
C GLY A 75 0.90 11.56 -0.08
N HIS A 76 -0.36 11.21 0.13
CA HIS A 76 -1.39 12.01 0.78
C HIS A 76 -1.38 11.86 2.31
N THR A 77 -0.70 10.85 2.85
CA THR A 77 -0.54 10.68 4.31
C THR A 77 0.66 11.49 4.78
N ALA A 78 0.39 12.67 5.34
CA ALA A 78 1.43 13.55 5.89
C ALA A 78 2.27 12.87 6.99
N ASP A 79 3.51 13.32 7.13
CA ASP A 79 4.34 12.98 8.27
C ASP A 79 3.85 13.70 9.54
N ILE A 80 4.17 13.13 10.70
CA ILE A 80 3.84 13.71 12.02
C ILE A 80 5.07 13.64 12.93
N ASN A 81 5.03 14.34 14.06
CA ASN A 81 6.14 14.37 15.02
C ASN A 81 6.26 13.06 15.83
N ARG A 82 6.55 11.95 15.15
CA ARG A 82 6.95 10.66 15.73
C ARG A 82 7.90 9.94 14.77
N PRO A 83 8.83 9.09 15.26
CA PRO A 83 9.76 8.38 14.40
C PRO A 83 9.08 7.49 13.35
N LEU A 84 9.63 7.45 12.13
CA LEU A 84 9.25 6.45 11.13
C LEU A 84 9.66 5.05 11.61
N SER A 85 8.72 4.12 11.61
CA SER A 85 8.93 2.75 12.08
C SER A 85 8.04 1.79 11.33
N PHE A 86 8.62 0.79 10.66
CA PHE A 86 7.84 -0.25 9.98
C PHE A 86 6.93 -1.02 10.94
N ALA A 87 7.35 -1.19 12.19
CA ALA A 87 6.51 -1.80 13.22
C ALA A 87 5.30 -0.93 13.56
N GLN A 88 5.47 0.40 13.64
CA GLN A 88 4.35 1.31 13.86
C GLN A 88 3.43 1.37 12.63
N MET A 89 3.99 1.48 11.43
CA MET A 89 3.25 1.42 10.17
C MET A 89 2.40 0.15 10.04
N GLY A 90 2.92 -1.00 10.51
CA GLY A 90 2.15 -2.25 10.56
C GLY A 90 0.96 -2.18 11.53
N ARG A 91 1.12 -1.51 12.68
CA ARG A 91 0.01 -1.28 13.62
C ARG A 91 -1.02 -0.28 13.07
N ASP A 92 -0.56 0.79 12.44
CA ASP A 92 -1.44 1.78 11.82
C ASP A 92 -2.24 1.15 10.67
N THR A 93 -1.60 0.31 9.87
CA THR A 93 -2.27 -0.47 8.82
C THR A 93 -3.38 -1.36 9.41
N ALA A 94 -3.11 -2.05 10.52
CA ALA A 94 -4.11 -2.90 11.18
C ALA A 94 -5.31 -2.10 11.68
N GLU A 95 -5.07 -0.96 12.32
CA GLU A 95 -6.10 -0.06 12.82
C GLU A 95 -6.95 0.50 11.67
N LEU A 96 -6.31 0.98 10.61
CA LEU A 96 -6.99 1.49 9.42
C LEU A 96 -7.94 0.44 8.83
N VAL A 97 -7.45 -0.77 8.54
CA VAL A 97 -8.29 -1.78 7.90
C VAL A 97 -9.40 -2.31 8.82
N SER A 98 -9.17 -2.32 10.14
CA SER A 98 -10.21 -2.60 11.13
C SER A 98 -11.32 -1.55 11.09
N GLN A 99 -10.98 -0.26 11.00
CA GLN A 99 -11.96 0.82 10.86
C GLN A 99 -12.75 0.73 9.53
N LEU A 100 -12.12 0.20 8.47
CA LEU A 100 -12.78 -0.12 7.20
C LEU A 100 -13.67 -1.38 7.26
N GLY A 101 -13.76 -2.04 8.41
CA GLY A 101 -14.58 -3.25 8.61
C GLY A 101 -13.94 -4.54 8.08
N ILE A 102 -12.64 -4.53 7.78
CA ILE A 102 -11.92 -5.69 7.26
C ILE A 102 -11.33 -6.46 8.45
N THR A 103 -11.84 -7.67 8.67
CA THR A 103 -11.40 -8.55 9.77
C THR A 103 -10.37 -9.59 9.33
N GLU A 104 -10.28 -9.88 8.02
CA GLU A 104 -9.32 -10.79 7.41
C GLU A 104 -9.04 -10.38 5.95
N ALA A 105 -7.78 -10.37 5.53
CA ALA A 105 -7.35 -10.01 4.17
C ALA A 105 -6.15 -10.84 3.69
N ASP A 106 -5.98 -10.91 2.37
CA ASP A 106 -4.65 -11.20 1.81
C ASP A 106 -3.82 -9.91 1.80
N VAL A 107 -2.52 -10.02 2.01
CA VAL A 107 -1.62 -8.87 2.03
C VAL A 107 -0.49 -9.09 1.03
N PHE A 108 -0.24 -8.09 0.20
CA PHE A 108 0.94 -7.99 -0.64
C PHE A 108 1.76 -6.78 -0.24
N GLY A 109 3.07 -6.97 -0.03
CA GLY A 109 4.00 -5.89 0.28
C GLY A 109 5.20 -5.88 -0.67
N TYR A 110 5.52 -4.72 -1.22
CA TYR A 110 6.71 -4.51 -2.05
C TYR A 110 7.79 -3.75 -1.27
N SER A 111 9.03 -4.25 -1.29
CA SER A 111 10.18 -3.60 -0.66
C SER A 111 9.91 -3.28 0.82
N ALA A 112 10.01 -2.01 1.24
CA ALA A 112 9.66 -1.55 2.58
C ALA A 112 8.22 -1.89 3.00
N GLY A 113 7.26 -1.88 2.05
CA GLY A 113 5.90 -2.32 2.28
C GLY A 113 5.82 -3.81 2.66
N GLY A 114 6.77 -4.63 2.21
CA GLY A 114 6.92 -6.01 2.66
C GLY A 114 7.37 -6.12 4.12
N THR A 115 8.27 -5.25 4.57
CA THR A 115 8.67 -5.18 5.99
C THR A 115 7.51 -4.72 6.87
N VAL A 116 6.70 -3.76 6.41
CA VAL A 116 5.43 -3.39 7.06
C VAL A 116 4.47 -4.59 7.12
N ALA A 117 4.31 -5.33 6.02
CA ALA A 117 3.45 -6.50 5.94
C ALA A 117 3.87 -7.62 6.92
N LEU A 118 5.17 -7.82 7.10
CA LEU A 118 5.71 -8.76 8.09
C LEU A 118 5.36 -8.33 9.53
N HIS A 119 5.49 -7.05 9.85
CA HIS A 119 5.10 -6.52 11.16
C HIS A 119 3.59 -6.61 11.41
N LEU A 120 2.78 -6.35 10.37
CA LEU A 120 1.33 -6.52 10.39
C LEU A 120 0.96 -7.97 10.71
N ALA A 121 1.48 -8.94 9.94
CA ALA A 121 1.20 -10.36 10.13
C ALA A 121 1.67 -10.89 11.50
N LYS A 122 2.84 -10.43 11.97
CA LYS A 122 3.36 -10.80 13.30
C LYS A 122 2.48 -10.30 14.43
N SER A 123 1.96 -9.08 14.33
CA SER A 123 1.22 -8.43 15.44
C SER A 123 -0.28 -8.72 15.38
N ASN A 124 -0.81 -8.99 14.18
CA ASN A 124 -2.23 -9.22 13.91
C ASN A 124 -2.41 -10.46 13.01
N PRO A 125 -2.02 -11.66 13.47
CA PRO A 125 -2.05 -12.86 12.63
C PRO A 125 -3.47 -13.23 12.17
N HIS A 126 -4.51 -12.87 12.95
CA HIS A 126 -5.91 -13.09 12.59
C HIS A 126 -6.37 -12.24 11.39
N LEU A 127 -5.73 -11.10 11.15
CA LEU A 127 -6.05 -10.20 10.05
C LEU A 127 -5.43 -10.65 8.72
N VAL A 128 -4.36 -11.45 8.76
CA VAL A 128 -3.57 -11.81 7.57
C VAL A 128 -3.77 -13.29 7.21
N ARG A 129 -4.60 -13.53 6.20
CA ARG A 129 -4.90 -14.88 5.69
C ARG A 129 -3.78 -15.45 4.82
N LYS A 130 -3.27 -14.63 3.91
CA LYS A 130 -2.11 -14.94 3.06
C LYS A 130 -1.21 -13.73 2.98
N LEU A 131 0.09 -13.99 2.93
CA LEU A 131 1.13 -12.97 2.83
C LEU A 131 1.97 -13.24 1.58
N ALA A 132 2.05 -12.26 0.69
CA ALA A 132 2.92 -12.27 -0.48
C ALA A 132 3.90 -11.11 -0.39
N LEU A 133 5.18 -11.37 -0.61
CA LEU A 133 6.27 -10.42 -0.40
C LEU A 133 7.14 -10.36 -1.66
N ALA A 134 7.44 -9.15 -2.13
CA ALA A 134 8.30 -8.94 -3.28
C ALA A 134 9.42 -7.95 -2.93
N SER A 135 10.66 -8.31 -3.27
CA SER A 135 11.86 -7.49 -3.01
C SER A 135 12.00 -7.02 -1.55
N THR A 136 11.51 -7.83 -0.60
CA THR A 136 11.39 -7.46 0.81
C THR A 136 12.67 -7.72 1.59
N ILE A 137 12.98 -6.83 2.52
CA ILE A 137 14.12 -6.96 3.42
C ILE A 137 13.63 -7.56 4.74
N TYR A 138 14.25 -8.66 5.14
CA TYR A 138 14.00 -9.29 6.45
C TYR A 138 15.07 -8.93 7.50
N SER A 139 16.34 -8.82 7.08
CA SER A 139 17.46 -8.45 7.95
C SER A 139 18.43 -7.52 7.22
N MET A 140 19.02 -6.59 7.99
CA MET A 140 20.08 -5.71 7.50
C MET A 140 21.36 -6.48 7.15
N ASP A 141 21.59 -7.64 7.76
CA ASP A 141 22.73 -8.51 7.44
C ASP A 141 22.62 -9.13 6.03
N GLY A 142 21.42 -9.10 5.43
CA GLY A 142 21.19 -9.53 4.06
C GLY A 142 21.63 -8.51 3.01
N TYR A 143 21.98 -7.28 3.43
CA TYR A 143 22.49 -6.27 2.52
C TYR A 143 24.00 -6.36 2.34
N PHE A 144 24.47 -6.04 1.13
CA PHE A 144 25.87 -5.75 0.94
C PHE A 144 26.28 -4.55 1.82
N PRO A 145 27.46 -4.58 2.48
CA PRO A 145 27.88 -3.54 3.40
C PRO A 145 27.83 -2.11 2.83
N TYR A 146 28.12 -1.95 1.53
CA TYR A 146 28.06 -0.64 0.87
C TYR A 146 26.63 -0.08 0.77
N ILE A 147 25.60 -0.95 0.69
CA ILE A 147 24.20 -0.53 0.71
C ILE A 147 23.82 -0.05 2.11
N VAL A 148 24.22 -0.80 3.14
CA VAL A 148 24.00 -0.40 4.55
C VAL A 148 24.64 0.95 4.84
N GLU A 149 25.87 1.14 4.38
CA GLU A 149 26.59 2.40 4.56
C GLU A 149 25.95 3.55 3.79
N GLY A 150 25.49 3.30 2.56
CA GLY A 150 24.72 4.26 1.78
C GLY A 150 23.42 4.70 2.49
N ILE A 151 22.70 3.76 3.12
CA ILE A 151 21.46 4.06 3.87
C ILE A 151 21.76 4.95 5.08
N LYS A 152 22.83 4.69 5.83
CA LYS A 152 23.20 5.50 7.02
C LYS A 152 23.53 6.95 6.68
N HIS A 153 24.07 7.18 5.49
CA HIS A 153 24.43 8.50 5.00
C HIS A 153 23.40 9.10 4.04
N ALA A 154 22.28 8.41 3.82
CA ALA A 154 21.20 8.94 3.03
C ALA A 154 20.63 10.19 3.71
N SER A 155 20.62 11.30 2.98
CA SER A 155 19.97 12.54 3.38
C SER A 155 19.01 12.96 2.27
N ALA A 156 18.00 13.77 2.61
CA ALA A 156 17.13 14.37 1.61
C ALA A 156 17.95 15.11 0.53
N ASP A 157 19.09 15.68 0.92
CA ASP A 157 20.01 16.38 0.04
C ASP A 157 20.82 15.50 -0.92
N ALA A 158 20.77 14.17 -0.75
CA ALA A 158 21.37 13.23 -1.70
C ALA A 158 20.42 12.87 -2.85
N PHE A 159 19.12 13.15 -2.74
CA PHE A 159 18.15 12.83 -3.79
C PHE A 159 18.07 13.93 -4.85
N PRO A 160 17.78 13.61 -6.13
CA PRO A 160 17.53 14.64 -7.15
C PRO A 160 16.47 15.64 -6.71
N LEU A 161 16.59 16.92 -7.10
CA LEU A 161 15.64 17.98 -6.72
C LEU A 161 14.19 17.60 -7.03
N GLN A 162 13.96 16.87 -8.11
CA GLN A 162 12.65 16.37 -8.52
C GLN A 162 12.02 15.42 -7.48
N MET A 163 12.83 14.69 -6.70
CA MET A 163 12.37 13.84 -5.60
C MET A 163 12.19 14.59 -4.27
N ARG A 164 12.72 15.82 -4.15
CA ARG A 164 12.59 16.64 -2.94
C ARG A 164 11.32 17.51 -2.93
N GLN A 165 10.61 17.61 -4.05
CA GLN A 165 9.50 18.55 -4.24
C GLN A 165 8.10 17.94 -4.08
N PHE A 166 7.98 16.66 -3.74
CA PHE A 166 6.69 16.04 -3.41
C PHE A 166 6.31 16.38 -1.96
N GLY A 167 5.86 17.62 -1.72
CA GLY A 167 5.54 18.10 -0.37
C GLY A 167 5.00 19.52 -0.29
N ASN A 168 4.21 19.98 -1.28
CA ASN A 168 3.41 21.20 -1.20
C ASN A 168 1.93 20.88 -1.37
#